data_AF-A0A970TZI0-F1
#
_entry.id   AF-A0A970TZI0-F1
#
_cell.length_a   1.000
_cell.length_b   1.000
_cell.length_c   1.000
_cell.angle_alpha   90.00
_cell.angle_beta   90.00
_cell.angle_gamma   90.00
#
_symmetry.space_group_name_H-M   'P 1'
#
loop_
_entity.id
_entity.type
_entity.pdbx_description
1 polymer ?
#
loop_
_entity_poly.entity_id
_entity_poly.type
_entity_poly.pdbx_seq_one_letter_code
_entity_poly.pdbx_strand_id
1 'polypeptide(L)'
;MLLSELKPLLKERSKDDLEKIVIALYKAMPKRLREEKQVDLLIEGAGLLPAGAKEKPNVAFADLQDQVNAFLENAYQQNYMAPNQVIHKKDRPKWRFIAAAMIKDLSAVPADSDDGRTATDLLVKLYQMLCHACHYYLFRSDDPFRSVGIVQTRFLDLIASRILLGGISPERVRLILALAVDDRHDRETVFADCMNTVLAYLKTPDSRQMAIGQGQILLAEQLKKRVYYEKHDYYNRVSRYSFEQIVKNTVTIVCTLYLLLDQVDDAVRFFKDNTTELFSKPDPVSKYRDLLGLLEKHVIRDAWLREYALAMQQGIAMIPRNEALFQHLKKYGAFPDADHPLDFNNLKSQVVYVLR
;
A
#
# COMPACT_ATOMS: atom_id res chain seq x y z
N MET A 1 -17.28 -8.90 -38.85
CA MET A 1 -18.47 -9.76 -38.89
C MET A 1 -18.90 -10.05 -37.47
N LEU A 2 -20.13 -9.68 -37.12
CA LEU A 2 -20.70 -9.92 -35.81
C LEU A 2 -21.15 -11.38 -35.69
N LEU A 3 -21.29 -11.87 -34.45
CA LEU A 3 -21.71 -13.26 -34.20
C LEU A 3 -23.14 -13.53 -34.72
N SER A 4 -23.96 -12.47 -34.82
CA SER A 4 -25.30 -12.47 -35.44
C SER A 4 -25.26 -12.72 -36.96
N GLU A 5 -24.20 -12.32 -37.64
CA GLU A 5 -24.02 -12.47 -39.09
C GLU A 5 -23.35 -13.80 -39.44
N LEU A 6 -22.50 -14.33 -38.55
CA LEU A 6 -21.79 -15.60 -38.75
C LEU A 6 -22.71 -16.82 -38.60
N LYS A 7 -23.64 -16.79 -37.65
CA LYS A 7 -24.56 -17.91 -37.37
C LYS A 7 -25.40 -18.37 -38.58
N PRO A 8 -26.05 -17.48 -39.36
CA PRO A 8 -26.81 -17.90 -40.54
C PRO A 8 -25.90 -18.51 -41.62
N LEU A 9 -24.72 -17.91 -41.85
CA LEU A 9 -23.75 -18.42 -42.83
C LEU A 9 -23.25 -19.82 -42.51
N LEU A 10 -23.08 -20.17 -41.23
CA LEU A 10 -22.67 -21.52 -40.82
C LEU A 10 -23.80 -22.55 -40.92
N LYS A 11 -25.07 -22.13 -40.82
CA LYS A 11 -26.24 -23.02 -40.94
C LYS A 11 -26.51 -23.47 -42.37
N GLU A 12 -26.11 -22.66 -43.35
CA GLU A 12 -26.30 -22.95 -44.79
C GLU A 12 -25.20 -23.85 -45.37
N ARG A 13 -24.16 -24.16 -44.61
CA ARG A 13 -23.01 -24.95 -45.06
C ARG A 13 -23.19 -26.42 -44.76
N SER A 14 -22.69 -27.27 -45.67
CA SER A 14 -22.65 -28.71 -45.45
C SER A 14 -21.65 -29.06 -44.32
N LYS A 15 -21.83 -30.24 -43.72
CA LYS A 15 -20.92 -30.73 -42.66
C LYS A 15 -19.46 -30.84 -43.16
N ASP A 16 -19.27 -31.23 -44.41
CA ASP A 16 -17.96 -31.34 -45.06
C ASP A 16 -17.28 -29.96 -45.25
N ASP A 17 -18.08 -28.94 -45.61
CA ASP A 17 -17.57 -27.57 -45.71
C ASP A 17 -17.18 -27.00 -44.35
N LEU A 18 -17.96 -27.29 -43.30
CA LEU A 18 -17.68 -26.87 -41.94
C LEU A 18 -16.38 -27.49 -41.42
N GLU A 19 -16.12 -28.76 -41.72
CA GLU A 19 -14.87 -29.44 -41.36
C GLU A 19 -13.66 -28.77 -42.03
N LYS A 20 -13.76 -28.47 -43.33
CA LYS A 20 -12.71 -27.75 -44.08
C LYS A 20 -12.46 -26.35 -43.53
N ILE A 21 -13.51 -25.63 -43.13
CA ILE A 21 -13.40 -24.29 -42.52
C ILE A 21 -12.66 -24.38 -41.18
N VAL A 22 -12.99 -25.35 -40.31
CA VAL A 22 -12.32 -25.53 -39.02
C VAL A 22 -10.83 -25.82 -39.21
N ILE A 23 -10.48 -26.68 -40.17
CA ILE A 23 -9.07 -27.01 -40.48
C ILE A 23 -8.32 -25.76 -40.96
N ALA A 24 -8.92 -24.95 -41.83
CA ALA A 24 -8.31 -23.72 -42.34
C ALA A 24 -8.09 -22.69 -41.22
N LEU A 25 -9.09 -22.49 -40.35
CA LEU A 25 -8.99 -21.59 -39.19
C LEU A 25 -7.95 -22.04 -38.17
N TYR A 26 -7.88 -23.35 -37.91
CA TYR A 26 -6.88 -23.93 -37.00
C TYR A 26 -5.45 -23.73 -37.52
N LYS A 27 -5.21 -23.94 -38.82
CA LYS A 27 -3.91 -23.71 -39.46
C LYS A 27 -3.49 -22.25 -39.46
N ALA A 28 -4.45 -21.33 -39.62
CA ALA A 28 -4.19 -19.88 -39.63
C ALA A 28 -3.85 -19.32 -38.23
N MET A 29 -4.10 -20.09 -37.15
CA MET A 29 -3.95 -19.59 -35.78
C MET A 29 -2.51 -19.78 -35.24
N PRO A 30 -1.89 -18.71 -34.69
CA PRO A 30 -0.57 -18.82 -34.04
C PRO A 30 -0.59 -19.83 -32.89
N LYS A 31 0.48 -20.63 -32.77
CA LYS A 31 0.59 -21.70 -31.75
C LYS A 31 0.34 -21.17 -30.32
N ARG A 32 0.91 -20.01 -29.98
CA ARG A 32 0.72 -19.34 -28.69
C ARG A 32 -0.75 -19.06 -28.36
N LEU A 33 -1.56 -18.69 -29.37
CA LEU A 33 -2.97 -18.39 -29.19
C LEU A 33 -3.81 -19.68 -29.06
N ARG A 34 -3.41 -20.75 -29.75
CA ARG A 34 -4.02 -22.08 -29.62
C ARG A 34 -3.87 -22.65 -28.21
N GLU A 35 -2.68 -22.48 -27.63
CA GLU A 35 -2.38 -22.88 -26.25
C GLU A 35 -3.12 -22.02 -25.22
N GLU A 36 -3.15 -20.70 -25.40
CA GLU A 36 -3.86 -19.78 -24.49
C GLU A 36 -5.38 -20.03 -24.46
N LYS A 37 -5.97 -20.29 -25.63
CA LYS A 37 -7.41 -20.52 -25.77
C LYS A 37 -7.80 -22.00 -25.71
N GLN A 38 -6.85 -22.90 -25.44
CA GLN A 38 -7.06 -24.34 -25.32
C GLN A 38 -7.83 -24.94 -26.52
N VAL A 39 -7.51 -24.50 -27.74
CA VAL A 39 -8.25 -24.85 -28.97
C VAL A 39 -8.21 -26.35 -29.25
N ASP A 40 -7.11 -27.02 -28.89
CA ASP A 40 -6.95 -28.46 -29.07
C ASP A 40 -7.97 -29.26 -28.24
N LEU A 41 -8.25 -28.82 -27.00
CA LEU A 41 -9.23 -29.45 -26.12
C LEU A 41 -10.68 -29.29 -26.62
N LEU A 42 -10.96 -28.22 -27.39
CA LEU A 42 -12.27 -28.00 -28.02
C LEU A 42 -12.50 -28.94 -29.21
N ILE A 43 -11.44 -29.32 -29.93
CA ILE A 43 -11.52 -30.23 -31.08
C ILE A 43 -11.56 -31.69 -30.62
N GLU A 44 -10.79 -32.03 -29.58
CA GLU A 44 -10.74 -33.38 -28.98
C GLU A 44 -12.03 -33.77 -28.24
N GLY A 45 -13.00 -32.85 -28.13
CA GLY A 45 -14.30 -33.10 -27.50
C GLY A 45 -14.23 -33.20 -25.96
N ALA A 46 -13.06 -32.98 -25.35
CA ALA A 46 -12.87 -32.91 -23.91
C ALA A 46 -13.36 -31.58 -23.30
N GLY A 47 -13.50 -30.54 -24.13
CA GLY A 47 -14.17 -29.29 -23.79
C GLY A 47 -15.60 -29.28 -24.34
N LEU A 48 -16.58 -29.63 -23.51
CA LEU A 48 -17.99 -29.31 -23.75
C LEU A 48 -18.08 -27.85 -24.23
N LEU A 49 -18.69 -27.65 -25.41
CA LEU A 49 -19.21 -26.34 -25.84
C LEU A 49 -19.84 -25.67 -24.61
N PRO A 50 -19.47 -24.43 -24.25
CA PRO A 50 -20.18 -23.69 -23.22
C PRO A 50 -21.59 -23.43 -23.75
N ALA A 51 -22.50 -24.34 -23.41
CA ALA A 51 -23.93 -24.18 -23.59
C ALA A 51 -24.35 -23.01 -22.72
N GLY A 52 -24.52 -21.86 -23.37
CA GLY A 52 -24.78 -20.58 -22.73
C GLY A 52 -23.55 -20.06 -22.01
N ALA A 53 -23.42 -18.74 -21.96
CA ALA A 53 -22.91 -18.15 -20.74
C ALA A 53 -23.86 -18.61 -19.63
N LYS A 54 -23.59 -19.77 -19.02
CA LYS A 54 -23.94 -19.94 -17.63
C LYS A 54 -23.26 -18.76 -16.97
N GLU A 55 -24.07 -17.87 -16.39
CA GLU A 55 -23.65 -17.11 -15.22
C GLU A 55 -22.67 -18.00 -14.48
N LYS A 56 -21.44 -17.50 -14.27
CA LYS A 56 -20.48 -18.20 -13.41
C LYS A 56 -21.32 -18.73 -12.25
N PRO A 57 -21.29 -20.04 -11.95
CA PRO A 57 -21.99 -20.52 -10.78
C PRO A 57 -21.60 -19.55 -9.68
N ASN A 58 -22.60 -18.94 -9.06
CA ASN A 58 -22.40 -18.11 -7.90
C ASN A 58 -21.56 -19.00 -7.00
N VAL A 59 -20.23 -18.79 -6.95
CA VAL A 59 -19.44 -19.34 -5.86
C VAL A 59 -20.15 -18.70 -4.71
N ALA A 60 -20.91 -19.52 -3.95
CA ALA A 60 -21.67 -18.97 -2.86
C ALA A 60 -20.66 -18.14 -2.08
N PHE A 61 -20.97 -16.87 -1.80
CA PHE A 61 -19.98 -15.98 -1.22
C PHE A 61 -19.32 -16.62 0.03
N ALA A 62 -20.09 -17.46 0.74
CA ALA A 62 -19.62 -18.42 1.74
C ALA A 62 -18.42 -19.29 1.31
N ASP A 63 -18.49 -19.99 0.18
CA ASP A 63 -17.38 -20.80 -0.35
C ASP A 63 -16.15 -19.95 -0.66
N LEU A 64 -16.33 -18.74 -1.21
CA LEU A 64 -15.22 -17.82 -1.47
C LEU A 64 -14.59 -17.36 -0.15
N GLN A 65 -15.41 -17.01 0.83
CA GLN A 65 -14.96 -16.62 2.16
C GLN A 65 -14.15 -17.73 2.83
N ASP A 66 -14.64 -18.98 2.79
CA ASP A 66 -13.94 -20.12 3.37
C ASP A 66 -12.60 -20.39 2.68
N GLN A 67 -12.58 -20.30 1.34
CA GLN A 67 -11.33 -20.43 0.56
C GLN A 67 -10.31 -19.36 0.93
N VAL A 68 -10.74 -18.09 1.06
CA VAL A 68 -9.84 -16.99 1.43
C VAL A 68 -9.30 -17.18 2.85
N ASN A 69 -10.15 -17.55 3.80
CA ASN A 69 -9.71 -17.81 5.18
C ASN A 69 -8.74 -18.99 5.25
N ALA A 70 -9.01 -20.09 4.55
CA ALA A 70 -8.09 -21.23 4.47
C ALA A 70 -6.75 -20.85 3.82
N PHE A 71 -6.78 -20.00 2.79
CA PHE A 71 -5.57 -19.49 2.15
C PHE A 71 -4.72 -18.64 3.11
N LEU A 72 -5.36 -17.70 3.82
CA LEU A 72 -4.71 -16.85 4.82
C LEU A 72 -4.05 -17.68 5.92
N GLU A 73 -4.78 -18.63 6.49
CA GLU A 73 -4.27 -19.51 7.56
C GLU A 73 -3.02 -20.27 7.08
N ASN A 74 -3.10 -20.89 5.90
CA ASN A 74 -1.97 -21.60 5.32
C ASN A 74 -0.77 -20.69 4.99
N ALA A 75 -1.01 -19.44 4.60
CA ALA A 75 0.04 -18.46 4.36
C ALA A 75 0.77 -18.11 5.67
N TYR A 76 0.03 -17.80 6.74
CA TYR A 76 0.62 -17.48 8.04
C TYR A 76 1.31 -18.67 8.71
N GLN A 77 0.85 -19.90 8.46
CA GLN A 77 1.55 -21.14 8.84
C GLN A 77 2.78 -21.45 7.96
N GLN A 78 3.10 -20.60 6.98
CA GLN A 78 4.22 -20.76 6.05
C GLN A 78 4.14 -22.02 5.18
N ASN A 79 2.95 -22.61 5.00
CA ASN A 79 2.74 -23.82 4.21
C ASN A 79 3.04 -23.60 2.70
N TYR A 80 3.06 -22.35 2.24
CA TYR A 80 3.48 -22.01 0.87
C TYR A 80 5.00 -21.81 0.72
N MET A 81 5.73 -21.64 1.83
CA MET A 81 7.19 -21.44 1.82
C MET A 81 7.94 -22.75 2.15
N ALA A 82 7.62 -23.36 3.29
CA ALA A 82 8.37 -24.48 3.84
C ALA A 82 7.85 -25.85 3.37
N PRO A 83 8.68 -26.93 3.41
CA PRO A 83 8.21 -28.30 3.27
C PRO A 83 7.14 -28.67 4.32
N ASN A 84 5.98 -29.13 3.85
CA ASN A 84 4.88 -29.60 4.68
C ASN A 84 4.00 -30.61 3.90
N GLN A 85 3.06 -31.26 4.59
CA GLN A 85 2.12 -32.24 4.03
C GLN A 85 0.81 -31.64 3.52
N VAL A 86 0.54 -30.37 3.84
CA VAL A 86 -0.72 -29.68 3.51
C VAL A 86 -0.70 -29.18 2.06
N ILE A 87 0.40 -28.56 1.64
CA ILE A 87 0.59 -27.99 0.32
C ILE A 87 1.76 -28.66 -0.37
N HIS A 88 1.42 -29.40 -1.43
CA HIS A 88 2.41 -30.10 -2.23
C HIS A 88 3.39 -29.12 -2.89
N LYS A 89 4.66 -29.52 -3.00
CA LYS A 89 5.77 -28.68 -3.52
C LYS A 89 5.44 -28.02 -4.87
N LYS A 90 4.71 -28.71 -5.74
CA LYS A 90 4.31 -28.24 -7.09
C LYS A 90 3.27 -27.11 -7.05
N ASP A 91 2.50 -27.01 -5.97
CA ASP A 91 1.39 -26.06 -5.82
C ASP A 91 1.78 -24.82 -5.03
N ARG A 92 2.82 -24.92 -4.19
CA ARG A 92 3.42 -23.77 -3.47
C ARG A 92 3.65 -22.54 -4.35
N PRO A 93 4.32 -22.60 -5.53
CA PRO A 93 4.54 -21.40 -6.34
C PRO A 93 3.28 -20.84 -7.01
N LYS A 94 2.14 -21.55 -6.93
CA LYS A 94 0.86 -21.10 -7.49
C LYS A 94 0.12 -20.14 -6.56
N TRP A 95 0.59 -19.93 -5.33
CA TRP A 95 0.00 -19.00 -4.34
C TRP A 95 -0.34 -17.64 -4.96
N ARG A 96 0.52 -17.12 -5.84
CA ARG A 96 0.36 -15.82 -6.50
C ARG A 96 -0.87 -15.75 -7.40
N PHE A 97 -1.17 -16.84 -8.11
CA PHE A 97 -2.35 -16.93 -8.95
C PHE A 97 -3.61 -17.09 -8.11
N ILE A 98 -3.52 -17.83 -7.00
CA ILE A 98 -4.61 -17.99 -6.04
C ILE A 98 -4.97 -16.64 -5.42
N ALA A 99 -3.98 -15.92 -4.89
CA ALA A 99 -4.17 -14.59 -4.32
C ALA A 99 -4.72 -13.58 -5.35
N ALA A 100 -4.18 -13.57 -6.58
CA ALA A 100 -4.67 -12.69 -7.64
C ALA A 100 -6.13 -12.98 -8.01
N ALA A 101 -6.51 -14.26 -8.09
CA ALA A 101 -7.90 -14.66 -8.35
C ALA A 101 -8.82 -14.25 -7.19
N MET A 102 -8.42 -14.51 -5.93
CA MET A 102 -9.18 -14.11 -4.75
C MET A 102 -9.41 -12.61 -4.67
N ILE A 103 -8.37 -11.80 -4.90
CA ILE A 103 -8.49 -10.34 -4.94
C ILE A 103 -9.50 -9.93 -6.02
N LYS A 104 -9.38 -10.50 -7.22
CA LYS A 104 -10.29 -10.19 -8.33
C LYS A 104 -11.75 -10.56 -8.01
N ASP A 105 -11.98 -11.75 -7.47
CA ASP A 105 -13.33 -12.25 -7.20
C ASP A 105 -13.98 -11.47 -6.03
N LEU A 106 -13.22 -11.17 -4.96
CA LEU A 106 -13.71 -10.30 -3.87
C LEU A 106 -13.97 -8.86 -4.34
N SER A 107 -13.16 -8.34 -5.25
CA SER A 107 -13.35 -6.99 -5.82
C SER A 107 -14.60 -6.90 -6.68
N ALA A 108 -15.02 -8.02 -7.28
CA ALA A 108 -16.23 -8.09 -8.12
C ALA A 108 -17.52 -8.08 -7.28
N VAL A 109 -17.45 -8.37 -5.98
CA VAL A 109 -18.60 -8.24 -5.06
C VAL A 109 -18.88 -6.74 -4.85
N PRO A 110 -20.09 -6.25 -5.15
CA PRO A 110 -20.45 -4.85 -4.90
C PRO A 110 -20.25 -4.48 -3.43
N ALA A 111 -19.71 -3.30 -3.15
CA ALA A 111 -19.41 -2.90 -1.77
C ALA A 111 -20.68 -2.58 -0.95
N ASP A 112 -21.80 -2.31 -1.62
CA ASP A 112 -23.12 -2.00 -1.08
C ASP A 112 -24.06 -3.22 -0.99
N SER A 113 -23.64 -4.40 -1.47
CA SER A 113 -24.41 -5.64 -1.28
C SER A 113 -24.31 -6.18 0.14
N ASP A 114 -25.18 -7.11 0.52
CA ASP A 114 -25.18 -7.79 1.82
C ASP A 114 -23.80 -8.40 2.17
N ASP A 115 -23.12 -8.98 1.18
CA ASP A 115 -21.78 -9.57 1.32
C ASP A 115 -20.64 -8.54 1.17
N GLY A 116 -20.94 -7.29 0.80
CA GLY A 116 -19.96 -6.28 0.39
C GLY A 116 -19.00 -5.87 1.50
N ARG A 117 -19.50 -5.81 2.74
CA ARG A 117 -18.71 -5.56 3.94
C ARG A 117 -17.71 -6.69 4.18
N THR A 118 -18.21 -7.92 4.20
CA THR A 118 -17.37 -9.12 4.43
C THR A 118 -16.32 -9.27 3.34
N ALA A 119 -16.67 -9.02 2.08
CA ALA A 119 -15.72 -9.02 0.96
C ALA A 119 -14.60 -7.99 1.17
N THR A 120 -14.95 -6.80 1.65
CA THR A 120 -14.00 -5.73 1.96
C THR A 120 -13.08 -6.11 3.12
N ASP A 121 -13.62 -6.72 4.17
CA ASP A 121 -12.83 -7.22 5.31
C ASP A 121 -11.83 -8.32 4.88
N LEU A 122 -12.22 -9.18 3.94
CA LEU A 122 -11.32 -10.19 3.36
C LEU A 122 -10.23 -9.56 2.49
N LEU A 123 -10.55 -8.52 1.70
CA LEU A 123 -9.54 -7.75 0.96
C LEU A 123 -8.53 -7.08 1.90
N VAL A 124 -8.99 -6.52 3.03
CA VAL A 124 -8.13 -5.96 4.08
C VAL A 124 -7.16 -7.01 4.62
N LYS A 125 -7.65 -8.21 4.93
CA LYS A 125 -6.79 -9.31 5.42
C LYS A 125 -5.76 -9.74 4.37
N LEU A 126 -6.15 -9.84 3.10
CA LEU A 126 -5.23 -10.17 2.02
C LEU A 126 -4.15 -9.09 1.85
N TYR A 127 -4.51 -7.81 1.90
CA TYR A 127 -3.56 -6.70 1.88
C TYR A 127 -2.56 -6.80 3.04
N GLN A 128 -3.03 -6.98 4.27
CA GLN A 128 -2.18 -7.13 5.45
C GLN A 128 -1.24 -8.34 5.37
N MET A 129 -1.73 -9.47 4.84
CA MET A 129 -0.90 -10.65 4.60
C MET A 129 0.19 -10.37 3.56
N LEU A 130 -0.11 -9.66 2.47
CA LEU A 130 0.92 -9.27 1.48
C LEU A 130 1.94 -8.29 2.07
N CYS A 131 1.51 -7.29 2.84
CA CYS A 131 2.42 -6.42 3.59
C CYS A 131 3.31 -7.24 4.53
N HIS A 132 2.73 -8.18 5.28
CA HIS A 132 3.50 -9.08 6.14
C HIS A 132 4.53 -9.89 5.35
N ALA A 133 4.15 -10.41 4.18
CA ALA A 133 5.04 -11.17 3.30
C ALA A 133 6.20 -10.34 2.72
N CYS A 134 6.12 -8.99 2.71
CA CYS A 134 7.24 -8.14 2.27
C CYS A 134 8.42 -8.20 3.24
N HIS A 135 8.16 -8.43 4.54
CA HIS A 135 9.20 -8.47 5.59
C HIS A 135 9.47 -9.89 6.10
N TYR A 136 8.52 -10.82 5.91
CA TYR A 136 8.61 -12.19 6.39
C TYR A 136 8.39 -13.19 5.26
N TYR A 137 9.15 -14.28 5.25
CA TYR A 137 9.04 -15.31 4.21
C TYR A 137 7.78 -16.19 4.38
N LEU A 138 6.62 -15.67 4.01
CA LEU A 138 5.38 -16.48 3.86
C LEU A 138 5.38 -17.26 2.55
N PHE A 139 6.05 -16.70 1.54
CA PHE A 139 6.13 -17.22 0.19
C PHE A 139 7.57 -17.20 -0.28
N ARG A 140 7.88 -18.02 -1.30
CA ARG A 140 9.18 -17.96 -1.99
C ARG A 140 9.20 -16.81 -3.00
N SER A 141 9.15 -15.58 -2.50
CA SER A 141 9.26 -14.35 -3.27
C SER A 141 9.77 -13.22 -2.38
N ASP A 142 10.60 -12.35 -2.94
CA ASP A 142 11.06 -11.13 -2.24
C ASP A 142 10.19 -9.91 -2.55
N ASP A 143 9.15 -10.10 -3.37
CA ASP A 143 8.22 -9.06 -3.81
C ASP A 143 6.81 -9.66 -3.98
N PRO A 144 6.04 -9.79 -2.89
CA PRO A 144 4.73 -10.44 -2.91
C PRO A 144 3.72 -9.70 -3.78
N PHE A 145 3.68 -8.37 -3.71
CA PHE A 145 2.74 -7.53 -4.47
C PHE A 145 2.96 -7.68 -5.98
N ARG A 146 4.21 -7.56 -6.46
CA ARG A 146 4.55 -7.79 -7.87
C ARG A 146 4.30 -9.22 -8.31
N SER A 147 4.52 -10.20 -7.43
CA SER A 147 4.26 -11.61 -7.73
C SER A 147 2.78 -11.88 -8.01
N VAL A 148 1.89 -11.24 -7.24
CA VAL A 148 0.43 -11.26 -7.44
C VAL A 148 0.02 -10.40 -8.64
N GLY A 149 0.80 -9.38 -8.99
CA GLY A 149 0.54 -8.49 -10.11
C GLY A 149 -0.31 -7.27 -9.75
N ILE A 150 -0.23 -6.82 -8.49
CA ILE A 150 -0.94 -5.63 -7.99
C ILE A 150 0.02 -4.71 -7.26
N VAL A 151 -0.06 -3.40 -7.53
CA VAL A 151 0.73 -2.38 -6.82
C VAL A 151 0.13 -2.15 -5.43
N GLN A 152 0.96 -2.05 -4.39
CA GLN A 152 0.50 -1.90 -3.00
C GLN A 152 -0.46 -0.72 -2.82
N THR A 153 -0.11 0.46 -3.33
CA THR A 153 -0.98 1.65 -3.25
C THR A 153 -2.28 1.50 -4.02
N ARG A 154 -2.29 0.81 -5.17
CA ARG A 154 -3.54 0.52 -5.89
C ARG A 154 -4.44 -0.43 -5.12
N PHE A 155 -3.86 -1.39 -4.39
CA PHE A 155 -4.65 -2.26 -3.53
C PHE A 155 -5.22 -1.49 -2.33
N LEU A 156 -4.40 -0.63 -1.71
CA LEU A 156 -4.85 0.24 -0.62
C LEU A 156 -5.97 1.19 -1.08
N ASP A 157 -5.85 1.79 -2.26
CA ASP A 157 -6.86 2.67 -2.87
C ASP A 157 -8.20 1.96 -3.10
N LEU A 158 -8.15 0.73 -3.65
CA LEU A 158 -9.32 -0.12 -3.80
C LEU A 158 -10.00 -0.40 -2.45
N ILE A 159 -9.23 -0.72 -1.41
CA ILE A 159 -9.77 -0.99 -0.08
C ILE A 159 -10.37 0.29 0.53
N ALA A 160 -9.67 1.41 0.45
CA ALA A 160 -10.11 2.68 1.01
C ALA A 160 -11.40 3.17 0.34
N SER A 161 -11.50 3.10 -0.99
CA SER A 161 -12.72 3.48 -1.72
C SER A 161 -13.93 2.65 -1.28
N ARG A 162 -13.75 1.33 -1.10
CA ARG A 162 -14.83 0.44 -0.63
C ARG A 162 -15.25 0.73 0.80
N ILE A 163 -14.28 0.92 1.71
CA ILE A 163 -14.55 1.25 3.12
C ILE A 163 -15.35 2.55 3.23
N LEU A 164 -14.99 3.55 2.43
CA LEU A 164 -15.58 4.89 2.49
C LEU A 164 -16.82 5.08 1.62
N LEU A 165 -17.20 4.08 0.80
CA LEU A 165 -18.37 4.15 -0.08
C LEU A 165 -19.65 4.46 0.71
N GLY A 166 -19.81 3.89 1.90
CA GLY A 166 -20.95 4.15 2.78
C GLY A 166 -20.87 5.45 3.57
N GLY A 167 -19.92 6.34 3.28
CA GLY A 167 -19.66 7.59 4.00
C GLY A 167 -18.46 7.57 4.95
N ILE A 168 -18.01 8.76 5.34
CA ILE A 168 -16.89 8.98 6.25
C ILE A 168 -17.39 8.88 7.70
N SER A 169 -16.89 7.88 8.44
CA SER A 169 -17.15 7.71 9.88
C SER A 169 -15.84 7.56 10.66
N PRO A 170 -15.83 7.81 11.98
CA PRO A 170 -14.63 7.67 12.81
C PRO A 170 -13.95 6.29 12.66
N GLU A 171 -14.72 5.22 12.68
CA GLU A 171 -14.21 3.84 12.63
C GLU A 171 -13.56 3.53 11.28
N ARG A 172 -14.19 4.00 10.19
CA ARG A 172 -13.70 3.82 8.82
C ARG A 172 -12.43 4.62 8.56
N VAL A 173 -12.39 5.88 9.03
CA VAL A 173 -11.20 6.73 8.97
C VAL A 173 -10.06 6.10 9.77
N ARG A 174 -10.32 5.62 10.99
CA ARG A 174 -9.29 4.94 11.78
C ARG A 174 -8.75 3.69 11.07
N LEU A 175 -9.61 2.91 10.42
CA LEU A 175 -9.20 1.71 9.68
C LEU A 175 -8.26 2.04 8.51
N ILE A 176 -8.62 2.98 7.64
CA ILE A 176 -7.76 3.36 6.50
C ILE A 176 -6.44 3.98 6.96
N LEU A 177 -6.45 4.75 8.06
CA LEU A 177 -5.23 5.29 8.66
C LEU A 177 -4.33 4.15 9.17
N ALA A 178 -4.91 3.17 9.87
CA ALA A 178 -4.17 2.01 10.37
C ALA A 178 -3.51 1.20 9.24
N LEU A 179 -4.13 1.12 8.07
CA LEU A 179 -3.57 0.45 6.89
C LEU A 179 -2.44 1.25 6.23
N ALA A 180 -2.49 2.58 6.28
CA ALA A 180 -1.48 3.46 5.70
C ALA A 180 -0.22 3.61 6.56
N VAL A 181 -0.34 3.50 7.89
CA VAL A 181 0.81 3.67 8.81
C VAL A 181 1.69 2.43 8.95
N ASP A 182 1.26 1.29 8.41
CA ASP A 182 2.06 0.06 8.36
C ASP A 182 3.45 0.36 7.78
N ASP A 183 4.51 -0.17 8.39
CA ASP A 183 5.87 0.06 7.92
C ASP A 183 6.33 -0.94 6.85
N ARG A 184 5.52 -1.97 6.57
CA ARG A 184 5.86 -3.07 5.68
C ARG A 184 5.44 -2.79 4.25
N HIS A 185 6.37 -2.19 3.52
CA HIS A 185 6.16 -1.77 2.14
C HIS A 185 6.79 -2.75 1.16
N ASP A 186 6.18 -2.84 -0.02
CA ASP A 186 6.84 -3.35 -1.21
C ASP A 186 8.10 -2.50 -1.54
N ARG A 187 9.07 -3.10 -2.22
CA ARG A 187 10.34 -2.47 -2.64
C ARG A 187 10.15 -1.17 -3.40
N GLU A 188 9.06 -1.05 -4.16
CA GLU A 188 8.75 0.11 -5.00
C GLU A 188 7.77 1.09 -4.34
N THR A 189 7.39 0.86 -3.07
CA THR A 189 6.42 1.72 -2.36
C THR A 189 7.09 2.38 -1.16
N VAL A 190 6.88 3.70 -1.00
CA VAL A 190 7.26 4.41 0.23
C VAL A 190 6.02 4.82 1.03
N PHE A 191 6.19 5.03 2.33
CA PHE A 191 5.11 5.47 3.22
C PHE A 191 4.35 6.70 2.70
N ALA A 192 5.06 7.64 2.06
CA ALA A 192 4.42 8.83 1.49
C ALA A 192 3.35 8.48 0.43
N ASP A 193 3.53 7.40 -0.32
CA ASP A 193 2.56 6.97 -1.34
C ASP A 193 1.30 6.40 -0.69
N CYS A 194 1.46 5.56 0.35
CA CYS A 194 0.33 5.02 1.13
C CYS A 194 -0.44 6.13 1.86
N MET A 195 0.28 7.05 2.50
CA MET A 195 -0.30 8.22 3.16
C MET A 195 -1.11 9.05 2.17
N ASN A 196 -0.52 9.44 1.03
CA ASN A 196 -1.20 10.25 0.02
C ASN A 196 -2.44 9.54 -0.55
N THR A 197 -2.38 8.21 -0.71
CA THR A 197 -3.51 7.40 -1.17
C THR A 197 -4.72 7.54 -0.24
N VAL A 198 -4.51 7.42 1.08
CA VAL A 198 -5.60 7.56 2.06
C VAL A 198 -6.04 9.01 2.24
N LEU A 199 -5.10 9.97 2.26
CA LEU A 199 -5.42 11.39 2.40
C LEU A 199 -6.21 11.94 1.21
N ALA A 200 -6.10 11.33 0.02
CA ALA A 200 -6.91 11.69 -1.14
C ALA A 200 -8.42 11.57 -0.90
N TYR A 201 -8.86 10.75 0.07
CA TYR A 201 -10.27 10.62 0.45
C TYR A 201 -10.72 11.61 1.52
N LEU A 202 -9.78 12.28 2.21
CA LEU A 202 -10.05 13.17 3.35
C LEU A 202 -9.90 14.65 2.93
N LYS A 203 -10.78 15.07 2.02
CA LYS A 203 -10.66 16.38 1.35
C LYS A 203 -11.31 17.54 2.13
N THR A 204 -12.37 17.27 2.87
CA THR A 204 -13.12 18.32 3.58
C THR A 204 -12.48 18.66 4.93
N PRO A 205 -12.62 19.90 5.43
CA PRO A 205 -12.12 20.26 6.75
C PRO A 205 -12.61 19.31 7.86
N ASP A 206 -13.89 18.96 7.86
CA ASP A 206 -14.48 18.04 8.83
C ASP A 206 -13.86 16.63 8.77
N SER A 207 -13.64 16.10 7.56
CA SER A 207 -13.02 14.78 7.39
C SER A 207 -11.56 14.77 7.87
N ARG A 208 -10.83 15.87 7.68
CA ARG A 208 -9.45 16.04 8.17
C ARG A 208 -9.41 16.17 9.69
N GLN A 209 -10.31 16.96 10.26
CA GLN A 209 -10.42 17.10 11.72
C GLN A 209 -10.78 15.77 12.39
N MET A 210 -11.69 15.00 11.78
CA MET A 210 -12.01 13.64 12.22
C MET A 210 -10.78 12.73 12.15
N ALA A 211 -10.04 12.79 11.04
CA ALA A 211 -8.83 12.00 10.86
C ALA A 211 -7.71 12.37 11.84
N ILE A 212 -7.58 13.63 12.24
CA ILE A 212 -6.68 14.05 13.32
C ILE A 212 -7.07 13.36 14.61
N GLY A 213 -8.35 13.44 15.01
CA GLY A 213 -8.84 12.80 16.23
C GLY A 213 -8.62 11.28 16.23
N GLN A 214 -8.94 10.62 15.11
CA GLN A 214 -8.73 9.17 14.98
C GLN A 214 -7.25 8.77 14.91
N GLY A 215 -6.41 9.58 14.29
CA GLY A 215 -4.95 9.39 14.26
C GLY A 215 -4.33 9.51 15.66
N GLN A 216 -4.83 10.44 16.49
CA GLN A 216 -4.40 10.58 17.88
C GLN A 216 -4.81 9.39 18.75
N ILE A 217 -6.03 8.87 18.56
CA ILE A 217 -6.48 7.64 19.23
C ILE A 217 -5.60 6.46 18.81
N LEU A 218 -5.36 6.30 17.51
CA LEU A 218 -4.49 5.26 16.96
C LEU A 218 -3.07 5.34 17.54
N LEU A 219 -2.52 6.54 17.63
CA LEU A 219 -1.21 6.79 18.26
C LEU A 219 -1.19 6.36 19.72
N ALA A 220 -2.20 6.75 20.50
CA ALA A 220 -2.29 6.37 21.91
C ALA A 220 -2.39 4.84 22.10
N GLU A 221 -3.12 4.14 21.23
CA GLU A 221 -3.18 2.67 21.22
C GLU A 221 -1.82 2.03 20.89
N GLN A 222 -1.08 2.58 19.93
CA GLN A 222 0.27 2.13 19.59
C GLN A 222 1.23 2.31 20.78
N LEU A 223 1.24 3.50 21.39
CA LEU A 223 2.11 3.79 22.54
C LEU A 223 1.81 2.91 23.76
N LYS A 224 0.54 2.53 24.00
CA LYS A 224 0.20 1.56 25.06
C LYS A 224 0.82 0.18 24.82
N LYS A 225 0.90 -0.27 23.57
CA LYS A 225 1.53 -1.56 23.23
C LYS A 225 3.04 -1.57 23.52
N ARG A 226 3.71 -0.42 23.36
CA ARG A 226 5.14 -0.25 23.72
C ARG A 226 5.42 -0.66 25.15
N VAL A 227 4.65 -0.11 26.09
CA VAL A 227 4.78 -0.37 27.54
C VAL A 227 4.61 -1.85 27.86
N TYR A 228 3.75 -2.54 27.12
CA TYR A 228 3.56 -3.98 27.27
C TYR A 228 4.80 -4.77 26.82
N TYR A 229 5.35 -4.44 25.65
CA TYR A 229 6.51 -5.16 25.09
C TYR A 229 7.82 -4.89 25.82
N GLU A 230 8.06 -3.65 26.27
CA GLU A 230 9.25 -3.30 27.06
C GLU A 230 9.30 -4.05 28.40
N LYS A 231 8.13 -4.41 28.97
CA LYS A 231 8.05 -5.17 30.24
C LYS A 231 8.33 -6.67 30.12
N HIS A 232 8.24 -7.25 28.93
CA HIS A 232 8.27 -8.71 28.75
C HIS A 232 9.53 -9.21 28.02
N ASP A 233 10.56 -8.37 27.87
CA ASP A 233 11.88 -8.65 27.23
C ASP A 233 11.80 -9.32 25.83
N TYR A 234 10.62 -9.32 25.22
CA TYR A 234 10.34 -9.91 23.92
C TYR A 234 10.77 -8.99 22.75
N TYR A 235 11.36 -7.85 23.09
CA TYR A 235 11.59 -6.75 22.17
C TYR A 235 12.96 -6.87 21.51
N ASN A 236 13.05 -7.74 20.50
CA ASN A 236 14.23 -7.74 19.63
C ASN A 236 14.33 -6.39 18.87
N ARG A 237 15.54 -6.02 18.46
CA ARG A 237 15.82 -4.74 17.77
C ARG A 237 14.97 -4.52 16.51
N VAL A 238 14.59 -5.59 15.82
CA VAL A 238 13.79 -5.54 14.58
C VAL A 238 12.34 -5.14 14.87
N SER A 239 11.73 -5.73 15.90
CA SER A 239 10.37 -5.40 16.34
C SER A 239 10.28 -3.97 16.86
N ARG A 240 11.36 -3.50 17.50
CA ARG A 240 11.50 -2.11 17.95
C ARG A 240 11.50 -1.11 16.80
N TYR A 241 12.36 -1.33 15.81
CA TYR A 241 12.46 -0.43 14.66
C TYR A 241 11.12 -0.32 13.91
N SER A 242 10.47 -1.46 13.66
CA SER A 242 9.16 -1.50 12.98
C SER A 242 8.10 -0.71 13.76
N PHE A 243 8.05 -0.88 15.08
CA PHE A 243 7.16 -0.10 15.93
C PHE A 243 7.46 1.41 15.90
N GLU A 244 8.72 1.80 16.06
CA GLU A 244 9.13 3.21 16.01
C GLU A 244 8.75 3.85 14.67
N GLN A 245 8.87 3.09 13.57
CA GLN A 245 8.48 3.54 12.23
C GLN A 245 6.96 3.69 12.09
N ILE A 246 6.16 2.74 12.59
CA ILE A 246 4.70 2.85 12.59
C ILE A 246 4.25 4.08 13.37
N VAL A 247 4.83 4.33 14.54
CA VAL A 247 4.50 5.51 15.35
C VAL A 247 4.89 6.79 14.63
N LYS A 248 6.09 6.84 14.05
CA LYS A 248 6.55 7.98 13.24
C LYS A 248 5.63 8.25 12.05
N ASN A 249 5.17 7.20 11.38
CA ASN A 249 4.20 7.29 10.29
C ASN A 249 2.90 7.92 10.80
N THR A 250 2.33 7.43 11.90
CA THR A 250 1.11 8.00 12.52
C THR A 250 1.27 9.49 12.83
N VAL A 251 2.38 9.87 13.48
CA VAL A 251 2.67 11.29 13.79
C VAL A 251 2.74 12.11 12.51
N THR A 252 3.40 11.59 11.48
CA THR A 252 3.53 12.27 10.19
C THR A 252 2.18 12.51 9.52
N ILE A 253 1.27 11.52 9.54
CA ILE A 253 -0.09 11.71 9.00
C ILE A 253 -0.83 12.80 9.78
N VAL A 254 -0.81 12.75 11.11
CA VAL A 254 -1.54 13.72 11.94
C VAL A 254 -1.01 15.14 11.72
N CYS A 255 0.31 15.32 11.70
CA CYS A 255 0.89 16.63 11.38
C CYS A 255 0.54 17.09 9.97
N THR A 256 0.57 16.17 8.98
CA THR A 256 0.17 16.49 7.61
C THR A 256 -1.28 16.99 7.55
N LEU A 257 -2.19 16.36 8.29
CA LEU A 257 -3.59 16.79 8.37
C LEU A 257 -3.73 18.19 9.01
N TYR A 258 -3.01 18.47 10.10
CA TYR A 258 -2.96 19.81 10.68
C TYR A 258 -2.49 20.86 9.67
N LEU A 259 -1.40 20.57 8.94
CA LEU A 259 -0.87 21.47 7.90
C LEU A 259 -1.87 21.67 6.75
N LEU A 260 -2.60 20.64 6.34
CA LEU A 260 -3.67 20.74 5.34
C LEU A 260 -4.88 21.55 5.82
N LEU A 261 -4.99 21.81 7.13
CA LEU A 261 -5.99 22.68 7.75
C LEU A 261 -5.44 24.07 8.09
N ASP A 262 -4.20 24.38 7.68
CA ASP A 262 -3.48 25.61 8.05
C ASP A 262 -3.26 25.79 9.56
N GLN A 263 -3.35 24.69 10.33
CA GLN A 263 -3.11 24.65 11.77
C GLN A 263 -1.62 24.37 12.06
N VAL A 264 -0.77 25.29 11.58
CA VAL A 264 0.70 25.09 11.57
C VAL A 264 1.29 24.90 12.96
N ASP A 265 0.90 25.73 13.93
CA ASP A 265 1.45 25.67 15.28
C ASP A 265 1.02 24.39 16.03
N ASP A 266 -0.20 23.91 15.77
CA ASP A 266 -0.68 22.63 16.29
C ASP A 266 0.13 21.46 15.70
N ALA A 267 0.43 21.50 14.40
CA ALA A 267 1.29 20.49 13.75
C ALA A 267 2.69 20.43 14.39
N VAL A 268 3.31 21.59 14.59
CA VAL A 268 4.66 21.70 15.18
C VAL A 268 4.65 21.22 16.63
N ARG A 269 3.68 21.66 17.44
CA ARG A 269 3.52 21.23 18.83
C ARG A 269 3.32 19.72 18.89
N PHE A 270 2.36 19.19 18.14
CA PHE A 270 2.05 17.77 18.10
C PHE A 270 3.27 16.93 17.69
N PHE A 271 4.02 17.36 16.66
CA PHE A 271 5.25 16.69 16.26
C PHE A 271 6.25 16.64 17.41
N LYS A 272 6.52 17.78 18.05
CA LYS A 272 7.50 17.87 19.15
C LYS A 272 7.11 17.00 20.33
N ASP A 273 5.85 17.02 20.73
CA ASP A 273 5.34 16.26 21.89
C ASP A 273 5.43 14.75 21.64
N ASN A 274 5.17 14.30 20.42
CA ASN A 274 5.05 12.88 20.10
C ASN A 274 6.30 12.26 19.47
N THR A 275 7.40 13.01 19.32
CA THR A 275 8.68 12.48 18.78
C THR A 275 9.83 12.50 19.78
N THR A 276 9.70 13.20 20.91
CA THR A 276 10.80 13.41 21.88
C THR A 276 11.28 12.11 22.54
N GLU A 277 10.40 11.13 22.73
CA GLU A 277 10.68 9.90 23.50
C GLU A 277 10.61 8.61 22.68
N LEU A 278 10.43 8.71 21.35
CA LEU A 278 10.25 7.53 20.50
C LEU A 278 11.53 6.69 20.37
N PHE A 279 12.70 7.30 20.48
CA PHE A 279 13.97 6.65 20.19
C PHE A 279 14.74 6.33 21.48
N SER A 280 15.35 5.14 21.54
CA SER A 280 16.28 4.74 22.63
C SER A 280 17.42 5.72 22.88
N LYS A 281 17.76 6.50 21.85
CA LYS A 281 18.73 7.58 21.89
C LYS A 281 18.10 8.77 21.14
N PRO A 282 17.52 9.74 21.85
CA PRO A 282 17.02 10.93 21.19
C PRO A 282 18.20 11.68 20.58
N ASP A 283 18.20 11.80 19.26
CA ASP A 283 19.09 12.68 18.52
C ASP A 283 18.32 13.97 18.18
N PRO A 284 18.61 15.09 18.86
CA PRO A 284 17.97 16.37 18.58
C PRO A 284 18.12 16.81 17.11
N VAL A 285 19.24 16.46 16.46
CA VAL A 285 19.50 16.81 15.06
C VAL A 285 18.51 16.11 14.14
N SER A 286 18.34 14.79 14.28
CA SER A 286 17.36 14.01 13.50
C SER A 286 15.93 14.50 13.72
N LYS A 287 15.56 14.87 14.96
CA LYS A 287 14.22 15.40 15.26
C LYS A 287 13.94 16.70 14.49
N TYR A 288 14.85 17.66 14.57
CA TYR A 288 14.69 18.92 13.84
C TYR A 288 14.78 18.71 12.33
N ARG A 289 15.65 17.83 11.83
CA ARG A 289 15.71 17.47 10.41
C ARG A 289 14.34 16.96 9.92
N ASP A 290 13.71 16.06 10.66
CA ASP A 290 12.44 15.46 10.26
C ASP A 290 11.29 16.50 10.31
N LEU A 291 11.25 17.36 11.33
CA LEU A 291 10.29 18.47 11.40
C LEU A 291 10.46 19.46 10.24
N LEU A 292 11.70 19.90 9.99
CA LEU A 292 12.02 20.83 8.91
C LEU A 292 11.72 20.23 7.54
N GLY A 293 12.00 18.94 7.34
CA GLY A 293 11.64 18.23 6.11
C GLY A 293 10.13 18.16 5.90
N LEU A 294 9.34 17.98 6.97
CA LEU A 294 7.87 18.05 6.88
C LEU A 294 7.39 19.44 6.48
N LEU A 295 7.90 20.49 7.14
CA LEU A 295 7.53 21.88 6.83
C LEU A 295 7.96 22.29 5.42
N GLU A 296 9.14 21.85 4.97
CA GLU A 296 9.63 22.05 3.60
C GLU A 296 8.72 21.37 2.57
N LYS A 297 8.35 20.10 2.79
CA LYS A 297 7.44 19.36 1.90
C LYS A 297 6.09 20.04 1.72
N HIS A 298 5.61 20.75 2.76
CA HIS A 298 4.37 21.51 2.73
C HIS A 298 4.56 23.00 2.44
N VAL A 299 5.78 23.44 2.10
CA VAL A 299 6.10 24.82 1.72
C VAL A 299 5.77 25.84 2.84
N ILE A 300 5.89 25.43 4.10
CA ILE A 300 5.57 26.26 5.28
C ILE A 300 6.80 27.06 5.73
N ARG A 301 7.12 28.12 4.99
CA ARG A 301 8.35 28.90 5.16
C ARG A 301 8.53 29.47 6.57
N ASP A 302 7.52 30.17 7.09
CA ASP A 302 7.68 30.97 8.30
C ASP A 302 7.91 30.07 9.52
N ALA A 303 7.18 28.96 9.63
CA ALA A 303 7.45 27.97 10.67
C ALA A 303 8.82 27.30 10.48
N TRP A 304 9.23 27.00 9.24
CA TRP A 304 10.55 26.45 8.97
C TRP A 304 11.68 27.36 9.50
N LEU A 305 11.61 28.66 9.20
CA LEU A 305 12.60 29.65 9.66
C LEU A 305 12.62 29.78 11.19
N ARG A 306 11.45 29.83 11.83
CA ARG A 306 11.33 29.88 13.29
C ARG A 306 11.94 28.66 13.95
N GLU A 307 11.61 27.47 13.46
CA GLU A 307 12.08 26.20 14.03
C GLU A 307 13.56 25.97 13.81
N TYR A 308 14.11 26.37 12.66
CA TYR A 308 15.54 26.37 12.42
C TYR A 308 16.28 27.31 13.40
N ALA A 309 15.79 28.54 13.56
CA ALA A 309 16.39 29.51 14.49
C ALA A 309 16.35 29.00 15.94
N LEU A 310 15.25 28.34 16.34
CA LEU A 310 15.13 27.73 17.67
C LEU A 310 16.16 26.62 17.89
N ALA A 311 16.37 25.74 16.91
CA ALA A 311 17.42 24.71 16.99
C ALA A 311 18.82 25.32 17.19
N MET A 312 19.13 26.38 16.44
CA MET A 312 20.41 27.09 16.56
C MET A 312 20.58 27.74 17.94
N GLN A 313 19.52 28.36 18.48
CA GLN A 313 19.53 28.92 19.84
C GLN A 313 19.74 27.86 20.92
N GLN A 314 19.25 26.64 20.69
CA GLN A 314 19.47 25.49 21.56
C GLN A 314 20.86 24.84 21.40
N GLY A 315 21.72 25.38 20.54
CA GLY A 315 23.07 24.85 20.30
C GLY A 315 23.08 23.54 19.50
N ILE A 316 22.01 23.23 18.77
CA ILE A 316 21.91 22.01 17.98
C ILE A 316 22.68 22.22 16.67
N ALA A 317 23.68 21.38 16.43
CA ALA A 317 24.50 21.42 15.22
C ALA A 317 23.71 20.90 14.01
N MET A 318 23.04 21.82 13.30
CA MET A 318 22.22 21.49 12.14
C MET A 318 23.08 21.03 10.95
N ILE A 319 22.53 20.11 10.15
CA ILE A 319 23.25 19.57 8.99
C ILE A 319 23.49 20.66 7.93
N PRO A 320 24.57 20.55 7.12
CA PRO A 320 24.97 21.61 6.20
C PRO A 320 23.87 21.99 5.19
N ARG A 321 23.05 21.02 4.75
CA ARG A 321 21.87 21.28 3.88
C ARG A 321 20.89 22.28 4.51
N ASN A 322 20.64 22.19 5.81
CA ASN A 322 19.68 23.06 6.48
C ASN A 322 20.22 24.49 6.61
N GLU A 323 21.53 24.65 6.83
CA GLU A 323 22.15 25.99 6.80
C GLU A 323 22.05 26.63 5.42
N ALA A 324 22.38 25.88 4.35
CA ALA A 324 22.21 26.38 2.98
C ALA A 324 20.74 26.77 2.69
N LEU A 325 19.78 25.97 3.15
CA LEU A 325 18.36 26.26 2.97
C LEU A 325 17.92 27.50 3.75
N PHE A 326 18.42 27.69 4.98
CA PHE A 326 18.15 28.88 5.77
C PHE A 326 18.66 30.16 5.08
N GLN A 327 19.89 30.14 4.55
CA GLN A 327 20.44 31.27 3.79
C GLN A 327 19.66 31.52 2.51
N HIS A 328 19.26 30.46 1.80
CA HIS A 328 18.42 30.55 0.62
C HIS A 328 17.07 31.21 0.94
N LEU A 329 16.35 30.73 1.95
CA LEU A 329 15.07 31.28 2.37
C LEU A 329 15.18 32.75 2.80
N LYS A 330 16.28 33.14 3.47
CA LYS A 330 16.54 34.55 3.82
C LYS A 330 16.78 35.43 2.59
N LYS A 331 17.47 34.91 1.58
CA LYS A 331 17.84 35.67 0.37
C LYS A 331 16.68 35.79 -0.62
N TYR A 332 15.95 34.71 -0.86
CA TYR A 332 14.95 34.62 -1.93
C TYR A 332 13.52 34.65 -1.41
N GLY A 333 13.29 34.44 -0.11
CA GLY A 333 11.95 34.49 0.50
C GLY A 333 11.05 33.30 0.15
N ALA A 334 11.55 32.31 -0.59
CA ALA A 334 10.83 31.11 -1.02
C ALA A 334 11.77 29.90 -1.01
N PHE A 335 11.19 28.68 -0.97
CA PHE A 335 11.95 27.44 -1.08
C PHE A 335 12.59 27.30 -2.48
N PRO A 336 13.69 26.54 -2.61
CA PRO A 336 14.40 26.39 -3.89
C PRO A 336 13.50 25.89 -5.02
N ASP A 337 13.69 26.48 -6.20
CA ASP A 337 13.01 26.12 -7.44
C ASP A 337 14.01 26.03 -8.61
N ALA A 338 13.51 25.92 -9.84
CA ALA A 338 14.35 25.80 -11.03
C ALA A 338 15.17 27.08 -11.32
N ASP A 339 14.64 28.26 -10.95
CA ASP A 339 15.24 29.56 -11.22
C ASP A 339 16.24 29.95 -10.10
N HIS A 340 16.00 29.45 -8.90
CA HIS A 340 16.79 29.67 -7.70
C HIS A 340 17.12 28.30 -7.07
N PRO A 341 18.06 27.53 -7.64
CA PRO A 341 18.46 26.27 -7.06
C PRO A 341 19.18 26.49 -5.73
N LEU A 342 19.17 25.46 -4.89
CA LEU A 342 19.92 25.47 -3.64
C LEU A 342 21.43 25.47 -3.95
N ASP A 343 22.14 26.50 -3.49
CA ASP A 343 23.58 26.62 -3.74
C ASP A 343 24.38 25.76 -2.75
N PHE A 344 24.91 24.65 -3.24
CA PHE A 344 25.78 23.77 -2.46
C PHE A 344 27.27 24.17 -2.50
N ASN A 345 27.66 25.19 -3.27
CA ASN A 345 29.07 25.53 -3.45
C ASN A 345 29.71 26.11 -2.17
N ASN A 346 28.91 26.75 -1.31
CA ASN A 346 29.35 27.20 0.01
C ASN A 346 29.47 26.07 1.06
N LEU A 347 29.04 24.85 0.76
CA LEU A 347 29.10 23.71 1.71
C LEU A 347 30.38 22.90 1.59
N LYS A 348 31.10 22.98 0.46
CA LYS A 348 32.37 22.28 0.24
C LYS A 348 33.51 22.80 1.13
N SER A 349 33.40 24.01 1.67
CA SER A 349 34.42 24.61 2.56
C SER A 349 34.24 24.26 4.04
N GLN A 350 33.14 23.61 4.44
CA GLN A 350 32.85 23.28 5.85
C GLN A 350 32.82 21.78 6.16
N VAL A 351 32.82 20.90 5.15
CA VAL A 351 32.98 19.45 5.37
C VAL A 351 34.47 19.11 5.43
N VAL A 352 35.12 19.47 6.54
CA VAL A 352 36.34 18.77 6.94
C VAL A 352 35.88 17.41 7.48
N TYR A 353 36.12 16.35 6.71
CA TYR A 353 36.02 14.98 7.19
C TYR A 353 36.89 14.86 8.45
N VAL A 354 36.28 14.82 9.63
CA VAL A 354 36.91 14.22 10.80
C VAL A 354 36.72 12.71 10.67
N LEU A 355 37.56 12.09 9.84
CA LEU A 355 37.84 10.66 9.96
C LEU A 355 38.77 10.49 11.16
N ARG A 356 38.21 10.02 12.28
CA ARG A 356 38.94 9.25 13.29
C ARG A 356 38.08 8.10 13.76
#